data_AF-A0A3C0IZF5-F1
#
_entry.id   AF-A0A3C0IZF5-F1
#
_cell.length_a   1.000
_cell.length_b   1.000
_cell.length_c   1.000
_cell.angle_alpha   90.00
_cell.angle_beta   90.00
_cell.angle_gamma   90.00
#
_symmetry.space_group_name_H-M   'P 1'
#
loop_
_entity.id
_entity.type
_entity.pdbx_description
1 polymer ?
#
loop_
_entity_poly.entity_id
_entity_poly.type
_entity_poly.pdbx_seq_one_letter_code
_entity_poly.pdbx_strand_id
1 'polypeptide(L)'
;TYERRKQKGRREAMLANLPVETVEYRLSEEEQVCPQCGGPMHEMRVETREELRVIPAQVKLVRHELQVYACRNCQRNEERTPIVT
;
A
#
# COMPACT_ATOMS: atom_id res chain seq x y z
N THR A 1 2.27 -34.94 19.44
CA THR A 1 1.59 -33.70 19.00
C THR A 1 1.52 -33.73 17.49
N TYR A 2 0.33 -33.76 16.88
CA TYR A 2 0.20 -33.88 15.42
C TYR A 2 0.51 -32.52 14.76
N GLU A 3 1.64 -32.41 14.05
CA GLU A 3 2.01 -31.21 13.29
C GLU A 3 1.56 -31.34 11.83
N ARG A 4 0.49 -30.62 11.48
CA ARG A 4 0.04 -30.53 10.09
C ARG A 4 0.93 -29.55 9.32
N ARG A 5 1.71 -30.05 8.36
CA ARG A 5 2.45 -29.19 7.42
C ARG A 5 1.46 -28.32 6.63
N LYS A 6 1.62 -27.00 6.72
CA LYS A 6 0.85 -26.06 5.88
C LYS A 6 1.36 -26.18 4.44
N GLN A 7 0.46 -26.53 3.52
CA GLN A 7 0.74 -26.53 2.10
C GLN A 7 0.99 -25.09 1.63
N LYS A 8 2.17 -24.83 1.05
CA LYS A 8 2.48 -23.54 0.41
C LYS A 8 1.48 -23.28 -0.72
N GLY A 9 0.97 -22.06 -0.88
CA GLY A 9 0.00 -21.73 -1.93
C GLY A 9 -1.48 -21.83 -1.53
N ARG A 10 -1.80 -22.39 -0.35
CA ARG A 10 -3.20 -22.59 0.07
C ARG A 10 -3.95 -21.26 0.26
N ARG A 11 -3.27 -20.21 0.74
CA ARG A 11 -3.89 -18.89 0.96
C ARG A 11 -4.18 -18.22 -0.37
N GLU A 12 -3.21 -18.24 -1.28
CA GLU A 12 -3.30 -17.69 -2.62
C GLU A 12 -4.43 -18.37 -3.41
N ALA A 13 -4.55 -19.70 -3.33
CA ALA A 13 -5.64 -20.45 -3.96
C ALA A 13 -7.03 -20.11 -3.37
N MET A 14 -7.12 -19.80 -2.07
CA MET A 14 -8.37 -19.37 -1.44
C MET A 14 -8.76 -17.94 -1.83
N LEU A 15 -7.78 -17.07 -2.05
CA LEU A 15 -7.99 -15.67 -2.43
C LEU A 15 -8.28 -15.49 -3.93
N ALA A 16 -7.76 -16.37 -4.78
CA ALA A 16 -7.89 -16.28 -6.25
C ALA A 16 -9.33 -16.30 -6.76
N ASN A 17 -10.27 -16.88 -6.00
CA ASN A 17 -11.67 -17.00 -6.40
C ASN A 17 -12.58 -15.92 -5.78
N LEU A 18 -12.03 -14.99 -4.98
CA LEU A 18 -12.82 -13.95 -4.33
C LEU A 18 -12.84 -12.67 -5.19
N PRO A 19 -13.94 -11.90 -5.19
CA PRO A 19 -13.97 -10.58 -5.81
C PRO A 19 -12.94 -9.68 -5.14
N VAL A 20 -12.04 -9.09 -5.93
CA VAL A 20 -11.03 -8.15 -5.46
C VAL A 20 -11.50 -6.72 -5.73
N GLU A 21 -11.56 -5.91 -4.68
CA GLU A 21 -11.81 -4.47 -4.76
C GLU A 21 -10.50 -3.74 -4.46
N THR A 22 -9.92 -3.07 -5.47
CA THR A 22 -8.71 -2.25 -5.28
C THR A 22 -9.10 -0.82 -4.95
N VAL A 23 -8.58 -0.30 -3.84
CA VAL A 23 -8.75 1.09 -3.41
C VAL A 23 -7.38 1.76 -3.43
N GLU A 24 -7.22 2.71 -4.34
CA GLU A 24 -6.00 3.50 -4.48
C GLU A 24 -6.11 4.79 -3.65
N TYR A 25 -5.08 5.07 -2.86
CA TYR A 25 -4.94 6.32 -2.13
C TYR A 25 -3.70 7.03 -2.66
N ARG A 26 -3.93 8.11 -3.41
CA ARG A 26 -2.88 8.97 -3.96
C ARG A 26 -3.06 10.37 -3.38
N LEU A 27 -1.96 11.02 -3.04
CA LEU A 27 -1.97 12.43 -2.65
C LEU A 27 -2.37 13.27 -3.86
N SER A 28 -3.15 14.32 -3.63
CA SER A 28 -3.47 15.30 -4.67
C SER A 28 -2.20 16.04 -5.12
N GLU A 29 -2.23 16.65 -6.31
CA GLU A 29 -1.08 17.41 -6.84
C GLU A 29 -0.64 18.54 -5.90
N GLU A 30 -1.59 19.13 -5.15
CA GLU A 30 -1.34 20.18 -4.16
C GLU A 30 -0.59 19.67 -2.92
N GLU A 31 -0.81 18.41 -2.54
CA GLU A 31 -0.18 17.75 -1.39
C GLU A 31 1.16 17.09 -1.75
N GLN A 32 1.47 16.93 -3.04
CA GLN A 32 2.74 16.41 -3.54
C GLN A 32 3.87 17.46 -3.50
N VAL A 33 3.84 18.34 -2.50
CA VAL A 33 4.83 19.39 -2.27
C VAL A 33 5.55 19.12 -0.96
N CYS A 34 6.89 19.10 -1.02
CA CYS A 34 7.70 18.83 0.15
C CYS A 34 7.53 19.92 1.21
N PRO A 35 7.13 19.60 2.45
CA PRO A 35 6.96 20.60 3.52
C PRO A 35 8.28 21.20 4.00
N GLN A 36 9.43 20.62 3.63
CA GLN A 36 10.76 21.12 4.00
C GLN A 36 11.35 22.07 2.96
N CYS A 37 11.31 21.70 1.68
CA CYS A 37 12.00 22.46 0.63
C CYS A 37 11.07 23.07 -0.42
N GLY A 38 9.75 22.85 -0.33
CA GLY A 38 8.76 23.31 -1.31
C GLY A 38 8.89 22.69 -2.70
N GLY A 39 9.79 21.71 -2.87
CA GLY A 39 10.02 21.03 -4.13
C GLY A 39 8.99 19.92 -4.39
N PRO A 40 8.85 19.46 -5.65
CA PRO A 40 7.94 18.38 -5.98
C PRO A 40 8.36 17.07 -5.28
N MET A 41 7.39 16.40 -4.67
CA MET A 41 7.58 15.05 -4.15
C MET A 41 7.45 14.04 -5.28
N HIS A 42 8.17 12.92 -5.16
CA HIS A 42 8.07 11.83 -6.11
C HIS A 42 7.54 10.59 -5.41
N GLU A 43 6.85 9.75 -6.18
CA GLU A 43 6.42 8.44 -5.75
C GLU A 43 7.64 7.56 -5.43
N MET A 44 7.72 7.12 -4.17
CA MET A 44 8.82 6.31 -3.66
C MET A 44 8.48 4.83 -3.70
N ARG A 45 7.30 4.44 -3.21
CA ARG A 45 6.81 3.06 -3.21
C ARG A 45 5.30 3.01 -3.07
N VAL A 46 4.72 1.86 -3.40
CA VAL A 46 3.32 1.54 -3.11
C VAL A 46 3.27 0.59 -1.92
N GLU A 47 2.53 0.97 -0.88
CA GLU A 47 2.24 0.09 0.24
C GLU A 47 0.91 -0.62 0.02
N THR A 48 0.96 -1.92 -0.25
CA THR A 48 -0.21 -2.75 -0.51
C THR A 48 -0.62 -3.52 0.75
N ARG A 49 -1.87 -3.34 1.19
CA ARG A 49 -2.49 -4.09 2.29
C ARG A 49 -3.74 -4.80 1.80
N GLU A 50 -3.85 -6.09 2.10
CA GLU A 50 -5.01 -6.90 1.72
C GLU A 50 -5.86 -7.23 2.94
N GLU A 51 -7.15 -6.92 2.87
CA GLU A 51 -8.14 -7.17 3.92
C GLU A 51 -9.30 -8.01 3.39
N LEU A 52 -9.88 -8.86 4.25
CA LEU A 52 -11.08 -9.62 3.90
C LEU A 52 -12.31 -8.93 4.48
N ARG A 53 -13.19 -8.46 3.60
CA ARG A 53 -14.50 -7.92 3.99
C ARG A 53 -15.55 -9.01 3.88
N VAL A 54 -16.10 -9.40 5.02
CA VAL A 54 -17.19 -10.39 5.09
C VAL A 54 -18.52 -9.64 5.03
N ILE A 55 -19.21 -9.77 3.91
CA ILE A 55 -20.62 -9.39 3.76
C ILE A 55 -21.43 -10.67 4.04
N PRO A 56 -22.59 -10.61 4.70
CA PRO A 56 -23.33 -11.81 5.14
C PRO A 56 -23.54 -12.90 4.06
N ALA A 57 -23.54 -12.52 2.78
CA ALA A 57 -23.67 -13.43 1.64
C ALA A 57 -22.38 -13.63 0.80
N GLN A 58 -21.35 -12.79 0.95
CA GLN A 58 -20.16 -12.81 0.09
C GLN A 58 -18.91 -12.33 0.85
N VAL A 59 -17.78 -13.00 0.63
CA VAL A 59 -16.47 -12.52 1.11
C VAL A 59 -15.78 -11.81 -0.05
N LYS A 60 -15.23 -10.62 0.21
CA LYS A 60 -14.46 -9.84 -0.77
C LYS A 60 -13.06 -9.59 -0.24
N LEU A 61 -12.08 -9.53 -1.14
CA LEU A 61 -10.73 -9.09 -0.84
C LEU A 61 -10.64 -7.61 -1.16
N VAL A 62 -10.40 -6.77 -0.17
CA VAL A 62 -10.15 -5.34 -0.36
C VAL A 62 -8.64 -5.14 -0.36
N ARG A 63 -8.09 -4.66 -1.48
CA ARG A 63 -6.68 -4.32 -1.62
C ARG A 63 -6.54 -2.81 -1.51
N HIS A 64 -5.89 -2.35 -0.45
CA HIS A 64 -5.54 -0.95 -0.25
C HIS A 64 -4.14 -0.71 -0.83
N GLU A 65 -4.03 0.20 -1.79
CA GLU A 65 -2.77 0.64 -2.37
C GLU A 65 -2.51 2.09 -1.94
N LEU A 66 -1.62 2.27 -0.96
CA LEU A 66 -1.21 3.58 -0.45
C LEU A 66 0.03 4.04 -1.20
N GLN A 67 -0.05 5.19 -1.87
CA GLN A 67 1.10 5.77 -2.56
C GLN A 67 1.98 6.53 -1.56
N VAL A 68 3.22 6.08 -1.39
CA VAL A 68 4.19 6.73 -0.51
C VAL A 68 5.04 7.69 -1.33
N TYR A 69 5.17 8.92 -0.88
CA TYR A 69 5.92 9.99 -1.52
C TYR A 69 7.15 10.38 -0.70
N ALA A 70 8.21 10.77 -1.38
CA ALA A 70 9.44 11.28 -0.78
C ALA A 70 9.99 12.47 -1.57
N CYS A 71 10.83 13.30 -0.95
CA CYS A 71 11.50 14.40 -1.64
C CYS A 71 12.90 14.00 -2.13
N ARG A 72 13.14 14.04 -3.45
CA ARG A 72 14.48 13.78 -4.05
C ARG A 72 15.51 14.83 -3.67
N ASN A 73 15.08 16.08 -3.50
CA ASN A 73 15.98 17.18 -3.19
C ASN A 73 16.52 17.05 -1.75
N CYS A 74 15.64 16.85 -0.77
CA CYS A 74 16.05 16.61 0.62
C CYS A 74 16.92 15.35 0.74
N GLN A 75 16.62 14.29 -0.04
CA GLN A 75 17.42 13.07 -0.04
C GLN A 75 18.86 13.30 -0.52
N ARG A 76 19.05 14.21 -1.48
CA ARG A 76 20.38 14.53 -2.04
C ARG A 76 21.18 15.50 -1.17
N ASN A 77 20.49 16.40 -0.46
CA ASN A 77 21.13 17.46 0.32
C ASN A 77 21.36 17.06 1.79
N GLU A 78 21.12 15.81 2.18
CA GLU A 78 21.17 15.30 3.57
C GLU A 78 20.30 16.11 4.55
N GLU A 79 19.33 16.85 4.04
CA GLU A 79 18.28 17.49 4.81
C GLU A 79 17.25 16.43 5.18
N ARG A 80 16.59 16.57 6.33
CA ARG A 80 15.56 15.62 6.80
C ARG A 80 14.56 15.33 5.68
N THR A 81 14.49 14.09 5.21
CA THR A 81 13.57 13.66 4.15
C THR A 81 12.20 13.36 4.73
N PRO A 82 11.17 14.20 4.51
CA PRO A 82 9.82 13.86 4.89
C PRO A 82 9.31 12.73 3.98
N ILE A 83 8.80 11.66 4.60
CA ILE A 83 8.05 10.59 3.95
C ILE A 83 6.58 10.85 4.24
N VAL A 84 5.76 10.92 3.19
CA VAL A 84 4.33 11.20 3.29
C VAL A 84 3.57 10.05 2.63
N THR A 85 2.46 9.64 3.23
CA THR A 85 1.60 8.51 2.83
C THR A 85 0.14 8.94 2.81
#